data_AF-A0A3P8R2Y3-F1
#
_entry.id   AF-A0A3P8R2Y3-F1
#
_cell.length_a   1.000
_cell.length_b   1.000
_cell.length_c   1.000
_cell.angle_alpha   90.00
_cell.angle_beta   90.00
_cell.angle_gamma   90.00
#
_symmetry.space_group_name_H-M   'P 1'
#
loop_
_entity.id
_entity.type
_entity.pdbx_description
1 polymer ?
#
loop_
_entity_poly.entity_id
_entity_poly.type
_entity_poly.pdbx_seq_one_letter_code
_entity_poly.pdbx_strand_id
1 'polypeptide(L)'
;MFFGLLTPETTMSHSTGSFLMLLMTTTRMALVSTGSSKTVQFHFINESLTWYEAQSFCRLKYTDLATINNMDEENQLVSTLDSHKTTTWIGLYNGKNNRWLWSDGSGRADFTKWSLHQPDNYNGEESCAEIQDDGLWNDIPCDLTRAYVCYEIQQDGSKKYVVYTQGQTWQSSQDLCRQNHTDLACVLTDKENAAIAAVTTKAWIGLFKDAWVWSDGTKTSFRYWKRGGSYSGNCVSVEGSQTGRWIPADCNKKATFICQGDAKLKKMVIRMKVKSDVGLTDSAASSQLLMKLETILRDQGVADFKLSWQSDKNGSLFQR
;
A
#
# COMPACT_ATOMS: atom_id res chain seq x y z
N MET A 1 -27.95 35.12 44.60
CA MET A 1 -27.73 34.26 45.78
C MET A 1 -27.12 32.96 45.27
N PHE A 2 -25.82 32.80 45.49
CA PHE A 2 -25.23 31.84 46.43
C PHE A 2 -25.20 30.41 45.83
N PHE A 3 -24.11 30.01 45.16
CA PHE A 3 -22.85 29.43 45.67
C PHE A 3 -22.98 28.03 46.27
N GLY A 4 -22.33 27.07 45.57
CA GLY A 4 -21.57 25.93 46.11
C GLY A 4 -22.37 24.78 46.73
N LEU A 5 -21.83 23.57 46.91
CA LEU A 5 -20.56 22.94 46.57
C LEU A 5 -20.71 21.46 47.03
N LEU A 6 -20.01 20.55 46.34
CA LEU A 6 -19.40 19.31 46.85
C LEU A 6 -20.25 18.06 47.18
N THR A 7 -19.74 16.97 46.62
CA THR A 7 -19.94 15.52 46.82
C THR A 7 -19.49 15.04 48.21
N PRO A 8 -19.79 13.79 48.67
CA PRO A 8 -18.90 12.65 48.35
C PRO A 8 -19.59 11.26 48.19
N GLU A 9 -18.77 10.33 47.69
CA GLU A 9 -18.90 8.88 47.46
C GLU A 9 -19.53 8.08 48.64
N THR A 10 -20.14 6.90 48.46
CA THR A 10 -19.42 5.61 48.34
C THR A 10 -20.36 4.39 48.09
N THR A 11 -19.79 3.41 47.37
CA THR A 11 -19.93 1.92 47.43
C THR A 11 -21.19 1.15 46.94
N MET A 12 -20.97 0.46 45.80
CA MET A 12 -21.15 -0.97 45.48
C MET A 12 -22.26 -1.82 46.15
N SER A 13 -23.05 -2.53 45.34
CA SER A 13 -23.04 -4.02 45.25
C SER A 13 -24.29 -4.60 44.51
N HIS A 14 -24.01 -5.31 43.42
CA HIS A 14 -24.67 -6.49 42.83
C HIS A 14 -26.20 -6.64 42.75
N SER A 15 -26.70 -6.79 41.51
CA SER A 15 -27.55 -7.93 41.14
C SER A 15 -27.38 -8.26 39.65
N THR A 16 -27.04 -9.51 39.39
CA THR A 16 -26.70 -10.13 38.11
C THR A 16 -27.94 -10.49 37.31
N GLY A 17 -28.09 -9.89 36.13
CA GLY A 17 -29.01 -10.38 35.09
C GLY A 17 -28.24 -11.16 34.03
N SER A 18 -28.24 -12.50 34.14
CA SER A 18 -27.66 -13.40 33.13
C SER A 18 -28.44 -13.30 31.82
N PHE A 19 -27.93 -12.56 30.84
CA PHE A 19 -28.28 -12.77 29.44
C PHE A 19 -27.28 -13.75 28.83
N LEU A 20 -27.64 -15.04 28.89
CA LEU A 20 -26.99 -16.07 28.09
C LEU A 20 -27.47 -15.89 26.64
N MET A 21 -26.79 -15.04 25.86
CA MET A 21 -26.95 -15.05 24.41
C MET A 21 -26.15 -16.24 23.87
N LEU A 22 -26.77 -17.42 23.90
CA LEU A 22 -26.25 -18.61 23.26
C LEU A 22 -26.56 -18.54 21.76
N LEU A 23 -25.76 -17.80 21.00
CA LEU A 23 -25.67 -17.98 19.55
C LEU A 23 -24.78 -19.19 19.28
N MET A 24 -25.33 -20.40 19.46
CA MET A 24 -24.76 -21.59 18.83
C MET A 24 -25.10 -21.54 17.34
N THR A 25 -24.31 -20.82 16.54
CA THR A 25 -24.14 -21.24 15.16
C THR A 25 -23.20 -22.43 15.18
N THR A 26 -23.74 -23.63 14.98
CA THR A 26 -22.98 -24.87 14.83
C THR A 26 -22.24 -24.87 13.50
N THR A 27 -21.28 -23.95 13.34
CA THR A 27 -20.29 -24.06 12.27
C THR A 27 -19.37 -25.21 12.67
N ARG A 28 -19.50 -26.35 11.98
CA ARG A 28 -18.56 -27.46 12.12
C ARG A 28 -17.18 -26.95 11.69
N MET A 29 -16.34 -26.61 12.67
CA MET A 29 -14.95 -26.20 12.48
C MET A 29 -14.05 -27.38 12.83
N ALA A 30 -13.20 -27.78 11.89
CA ALA A 30 -12.07 -28.64 12.18
C ALA A 30 -10.86 -27.74 12.51
N LEU A 31 -10.23 -27.98 13.66
CA LEU A 31 -9.05 -27.24 14.10
C LEU A 31 -7.80 -28.08 13.87
N VAL A 32 -6.77 -27.50 13.25
CA VAL A 32 -5.41 -28.08 13.14
C VAL A 32 -4.43 -27.06 13.72
N SER A 33 -3.46 -27.51 14.53
CA SER A 33 -2.74 -26.62 15.47
C SER A 33 -1.23 -26.90 15.61
N THR A 34 -0.38 -25.88 15.36
CA THR A 34 0.59 -25.25 16.31
C THR A 34 0.82 -23.77 15.92
N GLY A 35 1.41 -22.91 16.77
CA GLY A 35 1.67 -21.50 16.40
C GLY A 35 2.91 -21.39 15.49
N SER A 36 3.07 -20.30 14.71
CA SER A 36 4.28 -20.14 13.88
C SER A 36 4.81 -18.70 13.79
N SER A 37 6.12 -18.56 14.00
CA SER A 37 6.92 -17.42 13.58
C SER A 37 7.61 -17.79 12.27
N LYS A 38 7.54 -16.89 11.27
CA LYS A 38 8.22 -17.08 9.99
C LYS A 38 9.62 -16.50 10.10
N THR A 39 10.65 -17.30 9.84
CA THR A 39 12.03 -16.86 9.70
C THR A 39 12.48 -17.10 8.27
N VAL A 40 13.09 -16.09 7.65
CA VAL A 40 13.77 -16.26 6.36
C VAL A 40 15.17 -16.76 6.64
N GLN A 41 15.66 -17.70 5.84
CA GLN A 41 17.07 -18.11 5.82
C GLN A 41 17.60 -18.00 4.41
N PHE A 42 18.84 -17.52 4.28
CA PHE A 42 19.54 -17.40 3.01
C PHE A 42 20.61 -18.48 2.90
N HIS A 43 20.74 -19.06 1.70
CA HIS A 43 21.66 -20.14 1.39
C HIS A 43 22.50 -19.73 0.18
N PHE A 44 23.78 -19.44 0.41
CA PHE A 44 24.74 -19.18 -0.66
C PHE A 44 25.14 -20.48 -1.36
N ILE A 45 25.03 -20.49 -2.69
CA ILE A 45 25.40 -21.62 -3.53
C ILE A 45 26.58 -21.19 -4.42
N ASN A 46 27.74 -21.79 -4.17
CA ASN A 46 28.98 -21.49 -4.87
C ASN A 46 29.11 -22.27 -6.20
N GLU A 47 28.08 -22.18 -7.04
CA GLU A 47 28.05 -22.73 -8.40
C GLU A 47 27.67 -21.62 -9.37
N SER A 48 28.27 -21.59 -10.56
CA SER A 48 28.00 -20.54 -11.54
C SER A 48 26.93 -20.96 -12.54
N LEU A 49 25.75 -20.36 -12.46
CA LEU A 49 24.61 -20.61 -13.35
C LEU A 49 24.05 -19.31 -13.91
N THR A 50 23.33 -19.40 -15.04
CA THR A 50 22.51 -18.27 -15.51
C THR A 50 21.41 -17.96 -14.50
N TRP A 51 20.84 -16.74 -14.55
CA TRP A 51 19.81 -16.36 -13.58
C TRP A 51 18.60 -17.31 -13.61
N TYR A 52 18.19 -17.76 -14.81
CA TYR A 52 17.06 -18.68 -14.99
C TYR A 52 17.35 -20.09 -14.45
N GLU A 53 18.57 -20.59 -14.64
CA GLU A 53 19.02 -21.87 -14.11
C GLU A 53 19.13 -21.83 -12.59
N ALA A 54 19.71 -20.75 -12.04
CA ALA A 54 19.81 -20.51 -10.60
C ALA A 54 18.42 -20.44 -9.95
N GLN A 55 17.46 -19.73 -10.55
CA GLN A 55 16.07 -19.71 -10.12
C GLN A 55 15.45 -21.11 -10.10
N SER A 56 15.64 -21.87 -11.19
CA SER A 56 15.10 -23.22 -11.30
C SER A 56 15.68 -24.13 -10.22
N PHE A 57 16.98 -24.00 -9.92
CA PHE A 57 17.63 -24.71 -8.82
C PHE A 57 17.06 -24.30 -7.46
N CYS A 58 16.94 -23.01 -7.18
CA CYS A 58 16.44 -22.52 -5.90
C CYS A 58 14.99 -22.96 -5.66
N ARG A 59 14.13 -22.97 -6.69
CA ARG A 59 12.77 -23.52 -6.59
C ARG A 59 12.73 -25.04 -6.42
N LEU A 60 13.75 -25.74 -6.89
CA LEU A 60 13.86 -27.19 -6.73
C LEU A 60 14.31 -27.59 -5.32
N LYS A 61 15.16 -26.79 -4.68
CA LYS A 61 15.82 -27.13 -3.41
C LYS A 61 15.36 -26.31 -2.20
N TYR A 62 14.86 -25.10 -2.42
CA TYR A 62 14.50 -24.11 -1.42
C TYR A 62 13.15 -23.46 -1.79
N THR A 63 12.93 -22.19 -1.41
CA THR A 63 11.72 -21.45 -1.81
C THR A 63 11.88 -20.82 -3.20
N ASP A 64 12.82 -19.89 -3.36
CA ASP A 64 13.20 -19.28 -4.65
C ASP A 64 14.58 -18.61 -4.51
N LEU A 65 15.05 -17.92 -5.54
CA LEU A 65 16.15 -16.95 -5.41
C LEU A 65 15.82 -15.89 -4.37
N ALA A 66 16.85 -15.39 -3.69
CA ALA A 66 16.73 -14.45 -2.57
C ALA A 66 15.75 -13.31 -2.85
N THR A 67 14.73 -13.21 -1.99
CA THR A 67 13.76 -12.12 -1.96
C THR A 67 13.98 -11.32 -0.69
N ILE A 68 14.16 -10.01 -0.82
CA ILE A 68 14.51 -9.12 0.30
C ILE A 68 13.42 -8.05 0.46
N ASN A 69 12.73 -8.06 1.60
CA ASN A 69 11.59 -7.18 1.85
C ASN A 69 11.92 -6.02 2.81
N ASN A 70 13.03 -6.10 3.54
CA ASN A 70 13.40 -5.13 4.56
C ASN A 70 14.91 -5.18 4.87
N MET A 71 15.36 -4.24 5.70
CA MET A 71 16.77 -4.12 6.08
C MET A 71 17.28 -5.31 6.92
N ASP A 72 16.43 -5.97 7.70
CA ASP A 72 16.86 -7.10 8.54
C ASP A 72 17.22 -8.30 7.66
N GLU A 73 16.39 -8.57 6.64
CA GLU A 73 16.66 -9.57 5.59
C GLU A 73 17.91 -9.21 4.78
N GLU A 74 18.10 -7.93 4.42
CA GLU A 74 19.31 -7.46 3.74
C GLU A 74 20.58 -7.75 4.55
N ASN A 75 20.57 -7.38 5.83
CA ASN A 75 21.70 -7.61 6.72
C ASN A 75 22.00 -9.11 6.89
N GLN A 76 20.96 -9.95 6.95
CA GLN A 76 21.10 -11.40 7.02
C GLN A 76 21.70 -11.98 5.73
N LEU A 77 21.27 -11.49 4.57
CA LEU A 77 21.82 -11.86 3.27
C LEU A 77 23.30 -11.50 3.18
N VAL A 78 23.66 -10.25 3.49
CA VAL A 78 25.06 -9.78 3.49
C VAL A 78 25.91 -10.62 4.45
N SER A 79 25.42 -10.90 5.66
CA SER A 79 26.14 -11.75 6.61
C SER A 79 26.34 -13.20 6.10
N THR A 80 25.39 -13.72 5.32
CA THR A 80 25.54 -15.03 4.65
C THR A 80 26.64 -14.99 3.59
N LEU A 81 26.88 -13.83 2.99
CA LEU A 81 27.88 -13.59 1.95
C LEU A 81 29.23 -13.11 2.49
N ASP A 82 29.35 -12.70 3.76
CA ASP A 82 30.55 -12.04 4.32
C ASP A 82 31.87 -12.81 4.09
N SER A 83 31.82 -14.14 4.01
CA SER A 83 33.00 -14.98 3.74
C SER A 83 33.30 -15.19 2.24
N HIS A 84 32.48 -14.62 1.35
CA HIS A 84 32.45 -14.84 -0.09
C HIS A 84 32.44 -13.50 -0.83
N LYS A 85 33.62 -13.02 -1.25
CA LYS A 85 33.74 -11.81 -2.07
C LYS A 85 33.40 -12.09 -3.54
N THR A 86 32.12 -12.30 -3.84
CA THR A 86 31.68 -12.61 -5.20
C THR A 86 30.33 -11.96 -5.50
N THR A 87 30.17 -11.51 -6.76
CA THR A 87 28.88 -11.04 -7.25
C THR A 87 27.93 -12.21 -7.39
N THR A 88 26.70 -12.02 -6.90
CA THR A 88 25.81 -13.15 -6.61
C THR A 88 24.39 -12.85 -7.06
N TRP A 89 23.74 -13.79 -7.76
CA TRP A 89 22.35 -13.61 -8.18
C TRP A 89 21.40 -13.53 -6.98
N ILE A 90 20.48 -12.56 -7.07
CA ILE A 90 19.29 -12.45 -6.22
C ILE A 90 18.02 -12.59 -7.08
N GLY A 91 16.87 -12.78 -6.44
CA GLY A 91 15.60 -13.07 -7.13
C GLY A 91 14.95 -11.86 -7.79
N LEU A 92 15.66 -10.76 -7.97
CA LEU A 92 15.11 -9.53 -8.52
C LEU A 92 15.36 -9.48 -10.04
N TYR A 93 14.31 -9.23 -10.81
CA TYR A 93 14.40 -9.13 -12.27
C TYR A 93 13.53 -8.01 -12.82
N ASN A 94 13.89 -7.48 -13.97
CA ASN A 94 13.17 -6.43 -14.67
C ASN A 94 12.03 -7.05 -15.49
N GLY A 95 10.80 -6.86 -15.03
CA GLY A 95 9.58 -7.30 -15.70
C GLY A 95 9.11 -6.33 -16.79
N LYS A 96 7.89 -6.55 -17.30
CA LYS A 96 7.28 -5.67 -18.31
C LYS A 96 7.16 -4.23 -17.80
N ASN A 97 7.45 -3.26 -18.68
CA ASN A 97 7.41 -1.81 -18.43
C ASN A 97 8.46 -1.29 -17.43
N ASN A 98 9.70 -1.82 -17.44
CA ASN A 98 10.80 -1.37 -16.59
C ASN A 98 10.48 -1.42 -15.10
N ARG A 99 9.88 -2.52 -14.65
CA ARG A 99 9.46 -2.73 -13.27
C ARG A 99 10.22 -3.89 -12.66
N TRP A 100 10.92 -3.63 -11.57
CA TRP A 100 11.61 -4.66 -10.79
C TRP A 100 10.62 -5.48 -9.96
N LEU A 101 10.64 -6.78 -10.20
CA LEU A 101 9.74 -7.77 -9.58
C LEU A 101 10.58 -8.86 -8.90
N TRP A 102 10.05 -9.36 -7.80
CA TRP A 102 10.60 -10.54 -7.14
C TRP A 102 10.13 -11.80 -7.83
N SER A 103 11.06 -12.72 -8.00
CA SER A 103 10.84 -13.91 -8.79
C SER A 103 9.98 -14.96 -8.09
N ASP A 104 9.89 -14.91 -6.77
CA ASP A 104 8.99 -15.72 -5.94
C ASP A 104 7.49 -15.36 -6.10
N GLY A 105 7.18 -14.31 -6.86
CA GLY A 105 5.82 -13.85 -7.11
C GLY A 105 5.26 -12.92 -6.02
N SER A 106 6.07 -12.50 -5.04
CA SER A 106 5.68 -11.51 -4.02
C SER A 106 5.36 -10.13 -4.61
N GLY A 107 5.75 -9.89 -5.87
CA GLY A 107 5.30 -8.78 -6.67
C GLY A 107 6.39 -7.75 -6.92
N ARG A 108 6.04 -6.45 -6.86
CA ARG A 108 7.00 -5.36 -7.10
C ARG A 108 7.92 -5.21 -5.88
N ALA A 109 9.21 -5.01 -6.13
CA ALA A 109 10.12 -4.62 -5.06
C ALA A 109 9.80 -3.20 -4.56
N ASP A 110 9.32 -3.11 -3.31
CA ASP A 110 9.11 -1.84 -2.61
C ASP A 110 10.35 -1.45 -1.76
N PHE A 111 11.18 -2.42 -1.37
CA PHE A 111 12.50 -2.23 -0.76
C PHE A 111 13.60 -2.53 -1.79
N THR A 112 14.60 -1.65 -1.90
CA THR A 112 15.73 -1.83 -2.82
C THR A 112 17.04 -1.28 -2.26
N LYS A 113 18.16 -1.91 -2.60
CA LYS A 113 19.52 -1.50 -2.21
C LYS A 113 20.46 -1.35 -3.41
N TRP A 114 19.96 -0.73 -4.49
CA TRP A 114 20.74 -0.43 -5.67
C TRP A 114 22.03 0.35 -5.36
N SER A 115 23.11 0.00 -6.06
CA SER A 115 24.33 0.78 -6.12
C SER A 115 24.07 2.16 -6.72
N LEU A 116 25.00 3.08 -6.49
CA LEU A 116 24.87 4.43 -7.04
C LEU A 116 24.76 4.38 -8.57
N HIS A 117 23.73 5.05 -9.10
CA HIS A 117 23.34 5.08 -10.53
C HIS A 117 22.68 3.80 -11.07
N GLN A 118 22.48 2.78 -10.24
CA GLN A 118 21.73 1.59 -10.64
C GLN A 118 20.23 1.72 -10.32
N PRO A 119 19.35 1.02 -11.05
CA PRO A 119 19.65 0.22 -12.23
C PRO A 119 19.82 1.10 -13.50
N ASP A 120 20.87 0.87 -14.28
CA ASP A 120 21.22 1.69 -15.45
C ASP A 120 20.86 1.05 -16.80
N ASN A 121 20.49 -0.22 -16.80
CA ASN A 121 20.16 -1.01 -17.97
C ASN A 121 21.21 -0.87 -19.09
N TYR A 122 22.48 -1.12 -18.76
CA TYR A 122 23.59 -0.93 -19.67
C TYR A 122 23.37 -1.68 -20.99
N ASN A 123 23.56 -0.97 -22.12
CA ASN A 123 23.26 -1.44 -23.49
C ASN A 123 21.81 -1.93 -23.74
N GLY A 124 20.90 -1.75 -22.79
CA GLY A 124 19.51 -2.22 -22.91
C GLY A 124 19.32 -3.71 -22.69
N GLU A 125 20.32 -4.40 -22.13
CA GLU A 125 20.34 -5.88 -22.01
C GLU A 125 20.32 -6.38 -20.56
N GLU A 126 20.17 -5.49 -19.57
CA GLU A 126 20.28 -5.84 -18.16
C GLU A 126 18.89 -5.95 -17.53
N SER A 127 18.53 -7.18 -17.18
CA SER A 127 17.18 -7.51 -16.72
C SER A 127 17.16 -8.40 -15.48
N CYS A 128 18.33 -8.69 -14.90
CA CYS A 128 18.46 -9.50 -13.70
C CYS A 128 19.40 -8.79 -12.72
N ALA A 129 19.12 -8.88 -11.42
CA ALA A 129 19.94 -8.22 -10.42
C ALA A 129 20.91 -9.18 -9.74
N GLU A 130 22.13 -8.70 -9.51
CA GLU A 130 23.11 -9.30 -8.62
C GLU A 130 23.35 -8.40 -7.39
N ILE A 131 23.76 -9.01 -6.28
CA ILE A 131 24.37 -8.31 -5.15
C ILE A 131 25.89 -8.33 -5.30
N GLN A 132 26.52 -7.18 -5.08
CA GLN A 132 27.97 -6.98 -5.16
C GLN A 132 28.65 -7.21 -3.81
N ASP A 133 29.98 -7.17 -3.79
CA ASP A 133 30.80 -7.42 -2.60
C ASP A 133 30.65 -6.35 -1.50
N ASP A 134 30.14 -5.17 -1.85
CA ASP A 134 29.78 -4.10 -0.92
C ASP A 134 28.35 -4.24 -0.36
N GLY A 135 27.61 -5.29 -0.76
CA GLY A 135 26.23 -5.54 -0.37
C GLY A 135 25.19 -4.72 -1.14
N LEU A 136 25.57 -3.93 -2.14
CA LEU A 136 24.65 -3.17 -2.98
C LEU A 136 24.33 -3.91 -4.28
N TRP A 137 23.21 -3.53 -4.91
CA TRP A 137 22.66 -4.29 -6.04
C TRP A 137 23.01 -3.65 -7.39
N ASN A 138 23.22 -4.48 -8.40
CA ASN A 138 23.47 -4.09 -9.78
C ASN A 138 22.53 -4.83 -10.72
N ASP A 139 22.01 -4.20 -11.78
CA ASP A 139 21.44 -4.94 -12.89
C ASP A 139 22.51 -5.37 -13.89
N ILE A 140 22.31 -6.54 -14.49
CA ILE A 140 23.26 -7.15 -15.41
C ILE A 140 22.52 -8.14 -16.34
N PRO A 141 23.09 -8.57 -17.49
CA PRO A 141 22.40 -9.51 -18.38
C PRO A 141 22.17 -10.87 -17.74
N CYS A 142 20.95 -11.39 -17.85
CA CYS A 142 20.49 -12.62 -17.20
C CYS A 142 21.24 -13.89 -17.65
N ASP A 143 21.86 -13.85 -18.84
CA ASP A 143 22.57 -14.97 -19.46
C ASP A 143 24.02 -15.11 -18.96
N LEU A 144 24.51 -14.17 -18.14
CA LEU A 144 25.79 -14.35 -17.45
C LEU A 144 25.68 -15.44 -16.39
N THR A 145 26.80 -16.10 -16.09
CA THR A 145 26.85 -17.06 -14.99
C THR A 145 27.39 -16.40 -13.71
N ARG A 146 26.72 -16.64 -12.58
CA ARG A 146 27.17 -16.19 -11.24
C ARG A 146 26.84 -17.26 -10.20
N ALA A 147 27.54 -17.18 -9.07
CA ALA A 147 27.05 -17.75 -7.82
C ALA A 147 25.67 -17.16 -7.50
N TYR A 148 24.89 -17.83 -6.65
CA TYR A 148 23.52 -17.39 -6.38
C TYR A 148 23.10 -17.68 -4.95
N VAL A 149 22.16 -16.88 -4.44
CA VAL A 149 21.57 -17.11 -3.12
C VAL A 149 20.13 -17.52 -3.28
N CYS A 150 19.80 -18.67 -2.71
CA CYS A 150 18.43 -19.08 -2.50
C CYS A 150 17.95 -18.59 -1.14
N TYR A 151 16.65 -18.29 -1.01
CA TYR A 151 16.04 -18.15 0.31
C TYR A 151 15.11 -19.32 0.60
N GLU A 152 14.98 -19.62 1.87
CA GLU A 152 14.03 -20.56 2.43
C GLU A 152 13.20 -19.85 3.49
N ILE A 153 11.88 -19.98 3.41
CA ILE A 153 11.02 -19.61 4.53
C ILE A 153 11.02 -20.78 5.51
N GLN A 154 11.82 -20.67 6.56
CA GLN A 154 11.72 -21.56 7.70
C GLN A 154 10.53 -21.16 8.54
N GLN A 155 9.57 -22.06 8.67
CA GLN A 155 8.48 -21.89 9.60
C GLN A 155 8.81 -22.70 10.83
N ASP A 156 9.20 -22.01 11.91
CA ASP A 156 9.16 -22.64 13.21
C ASP A 156 7.69 -22.75 13.60
N GLY A 157 7.13 -23.94 13.43
CA GLY A 157 5.73 -24.26 13.71
C GLY A 157 4.80 -24.37 12.49
N SER A 158 3.68 -25.07 12.67
CA SER A 158 2.73 -25.40 11.60
C SER A 158 1.66 -24.33 11.43
N LYS A 159 1.38 -23.87 10.21
CA LYS A 159 0.22 -22.98 9.96
C LYS A 159 -1.09 -23.66 10.36
N LYS A 160 -1.95 -22.92 11.05
CA LYS A 160 -3.32 -23.35 11.37
C LYS A 160 -4.28 -22.91 10.28
N TYR A 161 -4.97 -23.86 9.66
CA TYR A 161 -6.05 -23.59 8.73
C TYR A 161 -7.39 -23.92 9.38
N VAL A 162 -8.32 -22.98 9.33
CA VAL A 162 -9.71 -23.16 9.76
C VAL A 162 -10.58 -23.24 8.52
N VAL A 163 -11.22 -24.39 8.31
CA VAL A 163 -12.08 -24.63 7.14
C VAL A 163 -13.53 -24.35 7.50
N TYR A 164 -14.13 -23.41 6.78
CA TYR A 164 -15.57 -23.16 6.83
C TYR A 164 -16.27 -24.01 5.78
N THR A 165 -17.23 -24.83 6.21
CA THR A 165 -17.95 -25.78 5.34
C THR A 165 -19.16 -25.16 4.62
N GLN A 166 -19.63 -24.00 5.07
CA GLN A 166 -20.69 -23.26 4.40
C GLN A 166 -20.08 -22.39 3.29
N GLY A 167 -20.49 -22.65 2.05
CA GLY A 167 -20.02 -21.90 0.88
C GLY A 167 -20.38 -20.42 0.96
N GLN A 168 -19.43 -19.56 0.62
CA GLN A 168 -19.55 -18.09 0.60
C GLN A 168 -18.88 -17.53 -0.66
N THR A 169 -19.13 -16.25 -0.98
CA THR A 169 -18.35 -15.56 -2.03
C THR A 169 -16.94 -15.27 -1.53
N TRP A 170 -15.94 -15.15 -2.41
CA TRP A 170 -14.55 -14.89 -2.00
C TRP A 170 -14.42 -13.68 -1.07
N GLN A 171 -15.08 -12.56 -1.38
CA GLN A 171 -15.07 -11.36 -0.54
C GLN A 171 -15.72 -11.61 0.82
N SER A 172 -16.89 -12.26 0.84
CA SER A 172 -17.56 -12.60 2.11
C SER A 172 -16.73 -13.57 2.97
N SER A 173 -16.05 -14.52 2.34
CA SER A 173 -15.11 -15.42 3.03
C SER A 173 -13.92 -14.64 3.59
N GLN A 174 -13.38 -13.68 2.84
CA GLN A 174 -12.31 -12.81 3.31
C GLN A 174 -12.73 -11.95 4.50
N ASP A 175 -13.88 -11.29 4.40
CA ASP A 175 -14.41 -10.44 5.46
C ASP A 175 -14.64 -11.25 6.74
N LEU A 176 -15.22 -12.45 6.60
CA LEU A 176 -15.43 -13.38 7.72
C LEU A 176 -14.11 -13.86 8.34
N CYS A 177 -13.11 -14.17 7.51
CA CYS A 177 -11.78 -14.56 7.97
C CYS A 177 -11.09 -13.41 8.68
N ARG A 178 -11.17 -12.16 8.21
CA ARG A 178 -10.59 -10.99 8.89
C ARG A 178 -11.34 -10.61 10.17
N GLN A 179 -12.63 -10.94 10.25
CA GLN A 179 -13.44 -10.72 11.43
C GLN A 179 -13.09 -11.70 12.57
N ASN A 180 -12.74 -12.96 12.25
CA ASN A 180 -12.59 -14.03 13.24
C ASN A 180 -11.16 -14.62 13.33
N HIS A 181 -10.32 -14.35 12.33
CA HIS A 181 -8.96 -14.87 12.15
C HIS A 181 -8.08 -13.77 11.51
N THR A 182 -6.95 -14.13 10.87
CA THR A 182 -6.09 -13.17 10.16
C THR A 182 -6.64 -12.77 8.79
N ASP A 183 -6.74 -13.71 7.85
CA ASP A 183 -7.25 -13.52 6.48
C ASP A 183 -7.53 -14.91 5.87
N LEU A 184 -7.94 -14.98 4.59
CA LEU A 184 -7.98 -16.21 3.82
C LEU A 184 -6.60 -16.87 3.74
N ALA A 185 -6.58 -18.21 3.63
CA ALA A 185 -5.36 -19.01 3.65
C ALA A 185 -4.35 -18.58 2.57
N CYS A 186 -3.13 -18.25 2.98
CA CYS A 186 -1.98 -18.08 2.09
C CYS A 186 -1.18 -19.38 2.09
N VAL A 187 -1.22 -20.10 0.97
CA VAL A 187 -0.56 -21.39 0.76
C VAL A 187 0.80 -21.14 0.11
N LEU A 188 1.87 -21.53 0.80
CA LEU A 188 3.26 -21.26 0.38
C LEU A 188 4.01 -22.54 -0.01
N THR A 189 3.54 -23.70 0.42
CA THR A 189 4.21 -24.98 0.16
C THR A 189 3.22 -26.02 -0.35
N ASP A 190 3.75 -27.01 -1.04
CA ASP A 190 3.02 -28.20 -1.48
C ASP A 190 2.42 -28.99 -0.31
N LYS A 191 3.15 -29.11 0.81
CA LYS A 191 2.69 -29.74 2.06
C LYS A 191 1.48 -29.02 2.64
N GLU A 192 1.51 -27.68 2.69
CA GLU A 192 0.36 -26.88 3.12
C GLU A 192 -0.85 -27.10 2.18
N ASN A 193 -0.61 -27.10 0.87
CA ASN A 193 -1.65 -27.36 -0.11
C ASN A 193 -2.27 -28.76 0.05
N ALA A 194 -1.44 -29.78 0.26
CA ALA A 194 -1.88 -31.16 0.51
C ALA A 194 -2.71 -31.28 1.80
N ALA A 195 -2.29 -30.61 2.87
CA ALA A 195 -3.02 -30.58 4.14
C ALA A 195 -4.41 -29.94 4.00
N ILE A 196 -4.52 -28.84 3.23
CA ILE A 196 -5.81 -28.22 2.93
C ILE A 196 -6.66 -29.13 2.04
N ALA A 197 -6.08 -29.70 0.97
CA ALA A 197 -6.79 -30.58 0.05
C ALA A 197 -7.31 -31.86 0.72
N ALA A 198 -6.68 -32.33 1.80
CA ALA A 198 -7.14 -33.48 2.57
C ALA A 198 -8.46 -33.23 3.33
N VAL A 199 -8.82 -31.97 3.59
CA VAL A 199 -9.98 -31.60 4.43
C VAL A 199 -11.08 -30.85 3.67
N THR A 200 -10.90 -30.57 2.38
CA THR A 200 -11.91 -29.95 1.51
C THR A 200 -11.75 -30.36 0.05
N THR A 201 -12.86 -30.47 -0.68
CA THR A 201 -12.86 -30.71 -2.13
C THR A 201 -12.74 -29.43 -2.95
N LYS A 202 -13.14 -28.28 -2.38
CA LYS A 202 -13.07 -26.95 -3.01
C LYS A 202 -13.18 -25.87 -1.94
N ALA A 203 -12.22 -24.94 -1.89
CA ALA A 203 -12.25 -23.80 -0.98
C ALA A 203 -11.64 -22.55 -1.61
N TRP A 204 -12.07 -21.37 -1.15
CA TRP A 204 -11.39 -20.12 -1.46
C TRP A 204 -10.09 -20.01 -0.64
N ILE A 205 -9.02 -19.57 -1.29
CA ILE A 205 -7.74 -19.19 -0.65
C ILE A 205 -7.47 -17.71 -0.88
N GLY A 206 -6.50 -17.15 -0.16
CA GLY A 206 -6.21 -15.71 -0.13
C GLY A 206 -5.53 -15.16 -1.38
N LEU A 207 -5.21 -16.01 -2.35
CA LEU A 207 -4.65 -15.56 -3.63
C LEU A 207 -5.75 -14.94 -4.51
N PHE A 208 -5.54 -13.70 -4.93
CA PHE A 208 -6.44 -12.98 -5.84
C PHE A 208 -5.65 -12.19 -6.88
N LYS A 209 -6.27 -11.92 -8.02
CA LYS A 209 -5.71 -11.08 -9.08
C LYS A 209 -6.17 -9.64 -8.87
N ASP A 210 -5.30 -8.75 -8.39
CA ASP A 210 -5.58 -7.30 -8.36
C ASP A 210 -4.40 -6.49 -8.93
N ALA A 211 -4.72 -5.58 -9.83
CA ALA A 211 -3.76 -4.63 -10.37
C ALA A 211 -4.44 -3.30 -10.78
N TRP A 212 -5.43 -2.85 -10.01
CA TRP A 212 -5.99 -1.51 -10.15
C TRP A 212 -5.40 -0.59 -9.08
N VAL A 213 -4.50 0.30 -9.51
CA VAL A 213 -3.81 1.26 -8.63
C VAL A 213 -4.35 2.67 -8.83
N TRP A 214 -4.42 3.45 -7.76
CA TRP A 214 -4.78 4.86 -7.85
C TRP A 214 -3.64 5.67 -8.44
N SER A 215 -3.97 6.65 -9.27
CA SER A 215 -2.99 7.50 -9.97
C SER A 215 -2.16 8.39 -9.03
N ASP A 216 -2.67 8.66 -7.83
CA ASP A 216 -1.96 9.40 -6.78
C ASP A 216 -1.07 8.50 -5.90
N GLY A 217 -1.08 7.18 -6.13
CA GLY A 217 -0.35 6.20 -5.34
C GLY A 217 -1.02 5.79 -4.03
N THR A 218 -2.22 6.30 -3.72
CA THR A 218 -2.97 5.92 -2.52
C THR A 218 -3.23 4.41 -2.51
N LYS A 219 -2.89 3.74 -1.41
CA LYS A 219 -3.09 2.31 -1.22
C LYS A 219 -4.39 2.07 -0.46
N THR A 220 -5.39 1.48 -1.11
CA THR A 220 -6.65 1.05 -0.48
C THR A 220 -7.12 -0.26 -1.08
N SER A 221 -7.80 -1.07 -0.28
CA SER A 221 -8.46 -2.30 -0.70
C SER A 221 -9.89 -2.09 -1.22
N PHE A 222 -10.48 -0.90 -1.04
CA PHE A 222 -11.85 -0.64 -1.49
C PHE A 222 -11.95 -0.66 -3.02
N ARG A 223 -12.91 -1.43 -3.54
CA ARG A 223 -13.21 -1.53 -4.98
C ARG A 223 -14.71 -1.59 -5.19
N TYR A 224 -15.25 -0.73 -6.07
CA TYR A 224 -16.70 -0.63 -6.31
C TYR A 224 -17.11 -1.06 -7.73
N TRP A 225 -16.49 -2.12 -8.26
CA TRP A 225 -16.73 -2.63 -9.62
C TRP A 225 -18.17 -3.07 -9.87
N LYS A 226 -18.64 -2.83 -11.10
CA LYS A 226 -19.87 -3.43 -11.64
C LYS A 226 -19.62 -4.90 -11.96
N ARG A 227 -20.52 -5.79 -11.54
CA ARG A 227 -20.44 -7.22 -11.82
C ARG A 227 -21.15 -7.56 -13.13
N GLY A 228 -20.50 -8.35 -13.98
CA GLY A 228 -21.05 -8.79 -15.26
C GLY A 228 -21.02 -7.71 -16.35
N GLY A 229 -20.85 -8.14 -17.61
CA GLY A 229 -20.68 -7.27 -18.77
C GLY A 229 -19.34 -7.47 -19.46
N SER A 230 -19.27 -7.15 -20.76
CA SER A 230 -18.04 -7.23 -21.55
C SER A 230 -17.43 -5.84 -21.64
N TYR A 231 -16.58 -5.51 -20.66
CA TYR A 231 -15.86 -4.24 -20.60
C TYR A 231 -14.39 -4.46 -20.91
N SER A 232 -13.79 -3.53 -21.65
CA SER A 232 -12.39 -3.58 -22.04
C SER A 232 -11.75 -2.20 -21.89
N GLY A 233 -10.49 -2.18 -21.46
CA GLY A 233 -9.71 -0.96 -21.31
C GLY A 233 -8.87 -0.96 -20.04
N ASN A 234 -7.85 -0.10 -20.02
CA ASN A 234 -6.87 -0.03 -18.94
C ASN A 234 -7.10 1.15 -17.99
N CYS A 235 -8.18 1.92 -18.19
CA CYS A 235 -8.61 3.02 -17.33
C CYS A 235 -9.97 2.71 -16.70
N VAL A 236 -10.40 3.52 -15.73
CA VAL A 236 -11.64 3.30 -14.97
C VAL A 236 -12.59 4.47 -15.16
N SER A 237 -13.88 4.17 -15.33
CA SER A 237 -14.95 5.18 -15.30
C SER A 237 -16.05 4.76 -14.33
N VAL A 238 -16.75 5.75 -13.77
CA VAL A 238 -17.91 5.53 -12.91
C VAL A 238 -19.17 5.55 -13.77
N GLU A 239 -20.01 4.53 -13.64
CA GLU A 239 -21.29 4.46 -14.32
C GLU A 239 -22.33 5.34 -13.60
N GLY A 240 -22.42 6.60 -14.04
CA GLY A 240 -23.19 7.66 -13.37
C GLY A 240 -24.72 7.52 -13.43
N SER A 241 -25.29 6.80 -14.41
CA SER A 241 -26.75 6.79 -14.65
C SER A 241 -27.51 5.62 -14.00
N GLN A 242 -26.83 4.70 -13.30
CA GLN A 242 -27.51 3.53 -12.72
C GLN A 242 -27.10 3.20 -11.29
N THR A 243 -25.80 3.17 -10.97
CA THR A 243 -25.34 2.52 -9.73
C THR A 243 -24.11 3.15 -9.06
N GLY A 244 -23.40 4.06 -9.73
CA GLY A 244 -22.11 4.57 -9.25
C GLY A 244 -20.98 3.52 -9.27
N ARG A 245 -21.22 2.36 -9.88
CA ARG A 245 -20.25 1.27 -9.98
C ARG A 245 -19.17 1.58 -11.00
N TRP A 246 -18.00 1.00 -10.80
CA TRP A 246 -16.83 1.20 -11.66
C TRP A 246 -16.84 0.21 -12.83
N ILE A 247 -16.47 0.69 -14.01
CA ILE A 247 -16.29 -0.12 -15.21
C ILE A 247 -14.93 0.20 -15.88
N PRO A 248 -14.24 -0.81 -16.42
CA PRO A 248 -13.09 -0.60 -17.29
C PRO A 248 -13.47 0.21 -18.53
N ALA A 249 -12.62 1.13 -18.94
CA ALA A 249 -12.81 1.99 -20.10
C ALA A 249 -11.50 2.21 -20.87
N ASP A 250 -11.62 2.44 -22.18
CA ASP A 250 -10.50 2.85 -23.03
C ASP A 250 -10.04 4.25 -22.65
N CYS A 251 -8.77 4.36 -22.26
CA CYS A 251 -8.12 5.60 -21.82
C CYS A 251 -8.17 6.72 -22.88
N ASN A 252 -8.30 6.37 -24.16
CA ASN A 252 -8.28 7.34 -25.26
C ASN A 252 -9.65 7.94 -25.57
N LYS A 253 -10.72 7.48 -24.89
CA LYS A 253 -12.06 8.02 -25.07
C LYS A 253 -12.23 9.30 -24.25
N LYS A 254 -12.84 10.32 -24.87
CA LYS A 254 -13.23 11.55 -24.16
C LYS A 254 -14.36 11.24 -23.18
N ALA A 255 -14.20 11.65 -21.93
CA ALA A 255 -15.21 11.52 -20.88
C ALA A 255 -15.15 12.70 -19.91
N THR A 256 -16.26 12.95 -19.20
CA THR A 256 -16.28 13.84 -18.04
C THR A 256 -15.44 13.23 -16.91
N PHE A 257 -14.73 14.05 -16.15
CA PHE A 257 -13.81 13.62 -15.10
C PHE A 257 -14.04 14.37 -13.79
N ILE A 258 -13.51 13.84 -12.70
CA ILE A 258 -13.62 14.38 -11.33
C ILE A 258 -12.20 14.42 -10.76
N CYS A 259 -11.84 15.50 -10.06
CA CYS A 259 -10.54 15.66 -9.40
C CYS A 259 -10.70 15.54 -7.88
N GLN A 260 -9.64 15.11 -7.19
CA GLN A 260 -9.56 15.08 -5.73
C GLN A 260 -8.66 16.19 -5.19
N GLY A 261 -8.92 16.61 -3.96
CA GLY A 261 -8.16 17.64 -3.25
C GLY A 261 -8.82 19.03 -3.31
N ASP A 262 -8.38 19.90 -2.42
CA ASP A 262 -8.86 21.28 -2.38
C ASP A 262 -8.43 22.03 -3.65
N ALA A 263 -9.24 23.01 -4.05
CA ALA A 263 -8.81 23.98 -5.04
C ALA A 263 -7.47 24.57 -4.59
N LYS A 264 -6.43 24.41 -5.41
CA LYS A 264 -5.16 25.09 -5.17
C LYS A 264 -5.43 26.59 -5.20
N LEU A 265 -5.62 27.19 -4.02
CA LEU A 265 -5.79 28.64 -3.89
C LEU A 265 -4.54 29.31 -4.43
N LYS A 266 -4.63 29.85 -5.64
CA LYS A 266 -3.61 30.76 -6.14
C LYS A 266 -3.68 32.01 -5.28
N LYS A 267 -2.79 32.11 -4.28
CA LYS A 267 -2.61 33.33 -3.51
C LYS A 267 -2.12 34.42 -4.46
N MET A 268 -3.02 35.32 -4.83
CA MET A 268 -2.69 36.50 -5.61
C MET A 268 -2.52 37.67 -4.65
N VAL A 269 -1.30 38.18 -4.52
CA VAL A 269 -1.02 39.37 -3.72
C VAL A 269 -1.16 40.58 -4.63
N ILE A 270 -2.25 41.34 -4.45
CA ILE A 270 -2.47 42.59 -5.18
C ILE A 270 -1.95 43.74 -4.31
N ARG A 271 -0.91 44.43 -4.79
CA ARG A 271 -0.45 45.68 -4.18
C ARG A 271 -1.25 46.83 -4.75
N MET A 272 -2.01 47.51 -3.91
CA MET A 272 -2.82 48.66 -4.29
C MET A 272 -2.36 49.91 -3.53
N LYS A 273 -2.31 51.04 -4.24
CA LYS A 273 -2.16 52.36 -3.60
C LYS A 273 -3.55 52.91 -3.37
N VAL A 274 -3.88 53.19 -2.11
CA VAL A 274 -5.19 53.70 -1.71
C VAL A 274 -5.01 55.14 -1.25
N LYS A 275 -5.71 56.07 -1.88
CA LYS A 275 -5.81 57.46 -1.43
C LYS A 275 -7.01 57.55 -0.49
N SER A 276 -6.77 57.98 0.74
CA SER A 276 -7.80 58.14 1.76
C SER A 276 -7.54 59.41 2.55
N ASP A 277 -8.61 60.15 2.85
CA ASP A 277 -8.55 61.35 3.69
C ASP A 277 -8.48 60.99 5.19
N VAL A 278 -8.64 59.70 5.52
CA VAL A 278 -8.57 59.12 6.87
C VAL A 278 -7.42 58.12 6.95
N GLY A 279 -6.75 58.05 8.10
CA GLY A 279 -5.66 57.10 8.34
C GLY A 279 -6.12 55.65 8.29
N LEU A 280 -5.56 54.85 7.37
CA LEU A 280 -5.93 53.45 7.17
C LEU A 280 -5.29 52.48 8.18
N THR A 281 -4.49 52.99 9.11
CA THR A 281 -3.94 52.21 10.23
C THR A 281 -4.99 51.88 11.29
N ASP A 282 -6.16 52.53 11.24
CA ASP A 282 -7.31 52.20 12.07
C ASP A 282 -7.98 50.89 11.60
N SER A 283 -8.30 50.01 12.55
CA SER A 283 -8.87 48.69 12.27
C SER A 283 -10.29 48.78 11.71
N ALA A 284 -11.05 49.82 12.07
CA ALA A 284 -12.40 50.04 11.53
C ALA A 284 -12.36 50.51 10.07
N ALA A 285 -11.52 51.51 9.76
CA ALA A 285 -11.37 52.01 8.39
C ALA A 285 -10.82 50.93 7.42
N SER A 286 -9.81 50.17 7.85
CA SER A 286 -9.24 49.08 7.05
C SER A 286 -10.21 47.90 6.84
N SER A 287 -11.05 47.58 7.82
CA SER A 287 -12.09 46.55 7.68
C SER A 287 -13.19 46.97 6.70
N GLN A 288 -13.65 48.24 6.78
CA GLN A 288 -14.63 48.78 5.84
C GLN A 288 -14.12 48.79 4.39
N LEU A 289 -12.83 49.08 4.20
CA LEU A 289 -12.20 49.03 2.89
C LEU A 289 -12.17 47.59 2.33
N LEU A 290 -11.85 46.61 3.17
CA LEU A 290 -11.84 45.20 2.77
C LEU A 290 -13.25 44.70 2.38
N MET A 291 -14.28 45.10 3.13
CA MET A 291 -15.68 44.82 2.79
C MET A 291 -16.09 45.43 1.45
N LYS A 292 -15.73 46.69 1.19
CA LYS A 292 -16.01 47.34 -0.10
C LYS A 292 -15.34 46.61 -1.28
N LEU A 293 -14.08 46.20 -1.12
CA LEU A 293 -13.36 45.43 -2.14
C LEU A 293 -14.01 44.07 -2.39
N GLU A 294 -14.49 43.41 -1.34
CA GLU A 294 -15.21 42.15 -1.47
C GLU A 294 -16.51 42.34 -2.28
N THR A 295 -17.31 43.36 -1.98
CA THR A 295 -18.52 43.65 -2.75
C THR A 295 -18.22 43.87 -4.24
N ILE A 296 -17.21 44.69 -4.56
CA ILE A 296 -16.83 44.98 -5.96
C ILE A 296 -16.46 43.70 -6.71
N LEU A 297 -15.68 42.81 -6.11
CA LEU A 297 -15.27 41.56 -6.75
C LEU A 297 -16.47 40.63 -6.99
N ARG A 298 -17.42 40.57 -6.04
CA ARG A 298 -18.64 39.77 -6.21
C ARG A 298 -19.54 40.34 -7.32
N ASP A 299 -19.69 41.65 -7.40
CA ASP A 299 -20.46 42.32 -8.47
C ASP A 299 -19.83 42.09 -9.86
N GLN A 300 -18.51 41.92 -9.92
CA GLN A 300 -17.79 41.55 -11.16
C GLN A 300 -17.87 40.04 -11.48
N GLY A 301 -18.65 39.28 -10.73
CA GLY A 301 -18.86 37.84 -10.95
C GLY A 301 -17.73 36.96 -10.43
N VAL A 302 -16.81 37.49 -9.62
CA VAL A 302 -15.79 36.67 -8.96
C VAL A 302 -16.46 35.93 -7.80
N ALA A 303 -16.52 34.61 -7.89
CA ALA A 303 -17.03 33.73 -6.84
C ALA A 303 -15.87 33.03 -6.09
N ASP A 304 -16.15 32.50 -4.90
CA ASP A 304 -15.24 31.65 -4.10
C ASP A 304 -13.85 32.25 -3.81
N PHE A 305 -13.84 33.45 -3.21
CA PHE A 305 -12.61 34.12 -2.76
C PHE A 305 -12.66 34.52 -1.27
N LYS A 306 -11.48 34.67 -0.66
CA LYS A 306 -11.30 35.22 0.68
C LYS A 306 -10.28 36.34 0.63
N LEU A 307 -10.68 37.55 1.00
CA LEU A 307 -9.77 38.70 1.16
C LEU A 307 -9.24 38.77 2.59
N SER A 308 -7.96 39.10 2.71
CA SER A 308 -7.34 39.43 4.00
C SER A 308 -6.19 40.39 3.77
N TRP A 309 -5.96 41.32 4.70
CA TRP A 309 -4.75 42.12 4.68
C TRP A 309 -3.53 41.23 4.96
N GLN A 310 -2.45 41.49 4.24
CA GLN A 310 -1.16 40.85 4.48
C GLN A 310 -0.20 41.90 5.01
N SER A 311 0.33 41.69 6.22
CA SER A 311 1.35 42.57 6.78
C SER A 311 2.69 42.40 6.07
N ASP A 312 3.47 43.47 6.02
CA ASP A 312 4.88 43.38 5.66
C ASP A 312 5.70 42.64 6.74
N LYS A 313 7.01 42.48 6.50
CA LYS A 313 7.92 41.79 7.42
C LYS A 313 8.02 42.45 8.80
N ASN A 314 7.59 43.71 8.92
CA ASN A 314 7.62 44.50 10.16
C ASN A 314 6.24 44.55 10.83
N GLY A 315 5.25 43.81 10.33
CA GLY A 315 3.90 43.77 10.88
C GLY A 315 3.01 44.94 10.45
N SER A 316 3.47 45.82 9.56
CA SER A 316 2.65 46.95 9.08
C SER A 316 1.74 46.54 7.92
N LEU A 317 0.47 46.93 7.99
CA LEU A 317 -0.52 46.71 6.93
C LEU A 317 -0.46 47.78 5.83
N PHE A 318 -0.14 49.02 6.21
CA PHE A 318 -0.12 50.16 5.31
C PHE A 318 1.17 50.96 5.52
N GLN A 319 1.94 51.11 4.45
CA GLN A 319 3.08 52.02 4.40
C GLN A 319 2.59 53.37 3.88
N ARG A 320 3.05 54.47 4.49
CA ARG A 320 2.77 55.83 4.03
C ARG A 320 3.62 56.18 2.81
#